data_AF-A0A966QKK1-F1
#
_entry.id   AF-A0A966QKK1-F1
#
_cell.length_a   1.000
_cell.length_b   1.000
_cell.length_c   1.000
_cell.angle_alpha   90.00
_cell.angle_beta   90.00
_cell.angle_gamma   90.00
#
_symmetry.space_group_name_H-M   'P 1'
#
loop_
_entity.id
_entity.type
_entity.pdbx_description
1 polymer ?
#
loop_
_entity_poly.entity_id
_entity_poly.type
_entity_poly.pdbx_seq_one_letter_code
_entity_poly.pdbx_strand_id
1 'polypeptide(L)'
;MVIPLVALVIGGIAGELLRIEDGLERIGASLQRRFASGADESSFVRGFVTASLLFCVGPLTILGALEDASGKTPQLYIIKGTLDGFMSMILTAAHGIGAAFSALSVFVVQGLLTLGGTSIDALLTERMQTEMFATGGFAVLAIGLNLLQLTKIRLGSLIPSLVVAPIVVWLF
;
A
#
# COMPACT_ATOMS: atom_id res chain seq x y z
N MET A 1 5.65 -2.42 -19.92
CA MET A 1 4.17 -2.38 -20.00
C MET A 1 3.49 -3.73 -19.90
N VAL A 2 4.04 -4.85 -20.42
CA VAL A 2 3.46 -6.19 -20.17
C VAL A 2 3.74 -6.68 -18.74
N ILE A 3 4.91 -6.32 -18.20
CA ILE A 3 5.38 -6.76 -16.87
C ILE A 3 4.43 -6.36 -15.73
N PRO A 4 3.92 -5.10 -15.63
CA PRO A 4 3.03 -4.71 -14.55
C PRO A 4 1.69 -5.44 -14.59
N LEU A 5 1.18 -5.71 -15.80
CA LEU A 5 -0.07 -6.47 -15.99
C LEU A 5 0.11 -7.92 -15.54
N VAL A 6 1.20 -8.55 -15.95
CA VAL A 6 1.53 -9.93 -15.52
C VAL A 6 1.72 -9.97 -14.00
N ALA A 7 2.41 -8.99 -13.43
CA ALA A 7 2.61 -8.88 -11.98
C ALA A 7 1.29 -8.67 -11.22
N LEU A 8 0.37 -7.86 -11.73
CA LEU A 8 -0.97 -7.67 -11.16
C LEU A 8 -1.79 -8.95 -11.19
N VAL A 9 -1.75 -9.72 -12.29
CA VAL A 9 -2.48 -10.98 -12.41
C VAL A 9 -1.92 -12.02 -11.44
N ILE A 10 -0.61 -12.28 -11.50
CA ILE A 10 0.04 -13.28 -10.65
C ILE A 10 -0.05 -12.86 -9.18
N GLY A 11 0.27 -11.60 -8.89
CA GLY A 11 0.22 -11.04 -7.55
C GLY A 11 -1.19 -11.00 -6.98
N GLY A 12 -2.19 -10.68 -7.80
CA GLY A 12 -3.62 -10.72 -7.44
C GLY A 12 -4.08 -12.12 -7.06
N ILE A 13 -3.75 -13.12 -7.88
CA ILE A 13 -4.04 -14.53 -7.58
C ILE A 13 -3.35 -14.95 -6.28
N ALA A 14 -2.06 -14.64 -6.13
CA ALA A 14 -1.31 -14.97 -4.93
C ALA A 14 -1.90 -14.28 -3.67
N GLY A 15 -2.27 -13.00 -3.77
CA GLY A 15 -2.83 -12.24 -2.66
C GLY A 15 -4.21 -12.73 -2.25
N GLU A 16 -5.02 -13.16 -3.21
CA GLU A 16 -6.31 -13.78 -2.94
C GLU A 16 -6.16 -15.14 -2.25
N LEU A 17 -5.22 -15.97 -2.72
CA LEU A 17 -4.89 -17.26 -2.08
C LEU A 17 -4.36 -17.07 -0.65
N LEU A 18 -3.54 -16.03 -0.43
CA LEU A 18 -3.01 -15.66 0.89
C LEU A 18 -4.05 -14.95 1.78
N ARG A 19 -5.21 -14.58 1.22
CA ARG A 19 -6.30 -13.88 1.92
C ARG A 19 -5.82 -12.62 2.66
N ILE A 20 -4.96 -11.83 2.01
CA ILE A 20 -4.31 -10.66 2.61
C ILE A 20 -5.35 -9.62 3.04
N GLU A 21 -6.34 -9.35 2.20
CA GLU A 21 -7.42 -8.41 2.50
C GLU A 21 -8.22 -8.84 3.73
N ASP A 22 -8.63 -10.12 3.80
CA ASP A 22 -9.32 -10.67 4.96
C ASP A 22 -8.49 -10.53 6.26
N GLY A 23 -7.16 -10.64 6.16
CA GLY A 23 -6.25 -10.38 7.28
C GLY A 23 -6.29 -8.94 7.75
N LEU A 24 -6.25 -7.97 6.82
CA LEU A 24 -6.36 -6.54 7.12
C LEU A 24 -7.73 -6.19 7.71
N GLU A 25 -8.81 -6.78 7.19
CA GLU A 25 -10.16 -6.61 7.72
C GLU A 25 -10.26 -7.09 9.18
N ARG A 26 -9.68 -8.25 9.51
CA ARG A 26 -9.63 -8.77 10.88
C ARG A 26 -8.86 -7.84 11.82
N ILE A 27 -7.73 -7.31 11.37
CA ILE A 27 -6.94 -6.34 12.13
C ILE A 27 -7.76 -5.06 12.37
N GLY A 28 -8.41 -4.54 11.32
CA GLY A 28 -9.30 -3.39 11.40
C GLY A 28 -10.45 -3.60 12.38
N ALA A 29 -11.10 -4.76 12.34
CA ALA A 29 -12.19 -5.11 13.24
C ALA A 29 -11.72 -5.22 14.70
N SER A 30 -10.55 -5.82 14.93
CA SER A 30 -9.94 -5.88 16.26
C SER A 30 -9.58 -4.48 16.79
N LEU A 31 -9.10 -3.58 15.94
CA LEU A 31 -8.79 -2.19 16.30
C LEU A 31 -10.06 -1.42 16.63
N GLN A 32 -11.10 -1.56 15.80
CA GLN A 32 -12.41 -0.93 16.04
C GLN A 32 -12.98 -1.36 17.39
N ARG A 33 -13.00 -2.66 17.69
CA ARG A 33 -13.57 -3.16 18.95
C ARG A 33 -12.85 -2.61 20.18
N ARG A 34 -11.53 -2.41 20.09
CA ARG A 34 -10.69 -1.94 21.20
C ARG A 34 -10.71 -0.42 21.38
N PHE A 35 -10.70 0.34 20.29
CA PHE A 35 -10.45 1.78 20.33
C PHE A 35 -11.63 2.64 19.85
N ALA A 36 -12.62 2.04 19.20
CA ALA A 36 -13.74 2.75 18.59
C ALA A 36 -15.03 1.93 18.62
N SER A 37 -15.34 1.30 19.78
CA SER A 37 -16.45 0.36 19.93
C SER A 37 -17.83 0.98 19.64
N GLY A 38 -17.95 2.31 19.68
CA GLY A 38 -19.16 3.06 19.32
C GLY A 38 -19.21 3.55 17.86
N ALA A 39 -18.17 3.32 17.06
CA ALA A 39 -18.16 3.65 15.64
C ALA A 39 -18.72 2.48 14.81
N ASP A 40 -19.28 2.78 13.63
CA ASP A 40 -19.72 1.75 12.67
C ASP A 40 -18.52 0.87 12.25
N GLU A 41 -18.57 -0.42 12.61
CA GLU A 41 -17.51 -1.41 12.33
C GLU A 41 -17.22 -1.48 10.84
N SER A 42 -18.24 -1.46 9.99
CA SER A 42 -18.09 -1.61 8.53
C SER A 42 -17.37 -0.41 7.91
N SER A 43 -17.76 0.81 8.30
CA SER A 43 -17.17 2.04 7.82
C SER A 43 -15.74 2.20 8.34
N PHE A 44 -15.51 1.90 9.62
CA PHE A 44 -14.18 1.94 10.24
C PHE A 44 -13.21 0.98 9.55
N VAL A 45 -13.61 -0.28 9.37
CA VAL A 45 -12.76 -1.30 8.74
C VAL A 45 -12.45 -0.90 7.30
N ARG A 46 -13.45 -0.45 6.54
CA ARG A 46 -13.26 0.00 5.16
C ARG A 46 -12.30 1.20 5.08
N GLY A 47 -12.45 2.19 5.98
CA GLY A 47 -11.55 3.33 6.07
C GLY A 47 -10.12 2.93 6.41
N PHE A 48 -9.94 2.05 7.39
CA PHE A 48 -8.64 1.50 7.80
C PHE A 48 -7.95 0.75 6.65
N VAL A 49 -8.65 -0.20 6.01
CA VAL A 49 -8.11 -1.02 4.93
C VAL A 49 -7.75 -0.16 3.73
N THR A 50 -8.66 0.72 3.30
CA THR A 50 -8.45 1.58 2.13
C THR A 50 -7.27 2.54 2.35
N ALA A 51 -7.20 3.19 3.51
CA ALA A 51 -6.11 4.10 3.84
C ALA A 51 -4.77 3.37 3.98
N SER A 52 -4.74 2.22 4.68
CA SER A 52 -3.53 1.41 4.83
C SER A 52 -2.99 0.97 3.48
N LEU A 53 -3.86 0.55 2.56
CA LEU A 53 -3.47 0.13 1.22
C LEU A 53 -2.98 1.32 0.39
N LEU A 54 -3.69 2.45 0.42
CA LEU A 54 -3.26 3.65 -0.30
C LEU A 54 -1.86 4.10 0.13
N PHE A 55 -1.60 4.10 1.43
CA PHE A 55 -0.33 4.56 1.97
C PHE A 55 0.78 3.52 1.86
N CYS A 56 0.49 2.22 1.94
CA CYS A 56 1.52 1.16 1.93
C CYS A 56 1.85 0.63 0.53
N VAL A 57 0.88 0.62 -0.39
CA VAL A 57 1.02 0.06 -1.75
C VAL A 57 1.53 1.11 -2.75
N GLY A 58 1.59 2.37 -2.34
CA GLY A 58 2.18 3.43 -3.15
C GLY A 58 3.65 3.11 -3.50
N PRO A 59 4.07 3.29 -4.76
CA PRO A 59 5.46 3.02 -5.14
C PRO A 59 6.45 3.96 -4.44
N LEU A 60 5.99 5.14 -4.04
CA LEU A 60 6.74 6.09 -3.21
C LEU A 60 7.03 5.54 -1.80
N THR A 61 6.29 4.55 -1.30
CA THR A 61 6.56 3.91 -0.01
C THR A 61 7.83 3.08 -0.07
N ILE A 62 8.00 2.35 -1.16
CA ILE A 62 9.17 1.49 -1.36
C ILE A 62 10.37 2.36 -1.74
N LEU A 63 10.23 3.23 -2.76
CA LEU A 63 11.32 4.10 -3.21
C LEU A 63 11.73 5.12 -2.14
N GLY A 64 10.77 5.67 -1.40
CA GLY A 64 11.06 6.60 -0.30
C GLY A 64 11.81 5.95 0.85
N ALA A 65 11.47 4.71 1.22
CA ALA A 65 12.23 3.94 2.21
C ALA A 65 13.64 3.59 1.72
N LEU A 66 13.78 3.36 0.42
CA LEU A 66 15.07 3.09 -0.24
C LEU A 66 15.99 4.31 -0.24
N GLU A 67 15.45 5.47 -0.65
CA GLU A 67 16.19 6.72 -0.72
C GLU A 67 16.65 7.18 0.67
N ASP A 68 15.79 7.00 1.68
CA ASP A 68 16.08 7.27 3.08
C ASP A 68 17.19 6.34 3.62
N ALA A 69 17.12 5.04 3.31
CA ALA A 69 18.13 4.07 3.70
C ALA A 69 19.50 4.33 3.04
N SER A 70 19.52 4.84 1.81
CA SER A 70 20.75 5.17 1.08
C SER A 70 21.33 6.55 1.42
N GLY A 71 20.75 7.26 2.40
CA GLY A 71 21.26 8.54 2.92
C GLY A 71 21.18 9.70 1.92
N LYS A 72 20.37 9.56 0.88
CA LYS A 72 20.09 10.64 -0.09
C LYS A 72 19.12 11.64 0.55
N THR A 73 19.02 12.82 -0.04
CA THR A 73 18.09 13.86 0.42
C THR A 73 16.66 13.31 0.50
N PRO A 74 15.93 13.49 1.62
CA PRO A 74 14.62 12.86 1.86
C PRO A 74 13.46 13.54 1.10
N GLN A 75 13.70 14.00 -0.13
CA GLN A 75 12.71 14.75 -0.91
C GLN A 75 11.47 13.90 -1.22
N LEU A 76 11.63 12.63 -1.62
CA LEU A 76 10.48 11.76 -1.86
C LEU A 76 9.70 11.48 -0.56
N TYR A 77 10.39 11.37 0.57
CA TYR A 77 9.75 11.16 1.86
C TYR A 77 8.88 12.37 2.26
N ILE A 78 9.37 13.60 2.06
CA ILE A 78 8.61 14.84 2.35
C ILE A 78 7.38 14.95 1.44
N ILE A 79 7.55 14.69 0.14
CA ILE A 79 6.43 14.69 -0.82
C ILE A 79 5.37 13.67 -0.39
N LYS A 80 5.80 12.44 -0.09
CA LYS A 80 4.90 11.37 0.37
C LYS A 80 4.18 11.73 1.67
N GLY A 81 4.89 12.21 2.68
CA GLY A 81 4.29 12.59 3.96
C GLY A 81 3.22 13.67 3.81
N THR A 82 3.46 14.64 2.91
CA THR A 82 2.48 15.67 2.58
C THR A 82 1.23 15.08 1.90
N LEU A 83 1.43 14.20 0.92
CA LEU A 83 0.33 13.51 0.23
C LEU A 83 -0.49 12.63 1.17
N ASP A 84 0.16 11.82 2.00
CA ASP A 84 -0.49 10.95 2.98
C ASP A 84 -1.26 11.78 4.02
N GLY A 85 -0.72 12.93 4.44
CA GLY A 85 -1.41 13.90 5.28
C GLY A 85 -2.72 14.41 4.67
N PHE A 86 -2.67 14.92 3.42
CA PHE A 86 -3.88 15.35 2.70
C PHE A 86 -4.89 14.21 2.50
N MET A 87 -4.42 13.04 2.08
CA MET A 87 -5.27 11.87 1.87
C MET A 87 -5.89 11.35 3.16
N SER A 88 -5.17 11.40 4.29
CA SER A 88 -5.72 10.98 5.58
C SER A 88 -6.90 11.84 6.01
N MET A 89 -6.84 13.15 5.76
CA MET A 89 -7.96 14.07 6.03
C MET A 89 -9.16 13.74 5.15
N ILE A 90 -8.94 13.54 3.85
CA ILE A 90 -10.01 13.21 2.89
C ILE A 90 -10.64 11.85 3.22
N LEU A 91 -9.83 10.82 3.47
CA LEU A 91 -10.31 9.48 3.78
C LEU A 91 -11.00 9.42 5.14
N THR A 92 -10.55 10.21 6.12
CA THR A 92 -11.24 10.32 7.41
C THR A 92 -12.62 10.97 7.24
N ALA A 93 -12.74 12.00 6.39
CA ALA A 93 -14.02 12.62 6.09
C ALA A 93 -14.96 11.68 5.29
N ALA A 94 -14.41 10.85 4.38
CA ALA A 94 -15.20 9.96 3.52
C ALA A 94 -15.57 8.61 4.18
N HIS A 95 -14.67 8.05 4.99
CA HIS A 95 -14.77 6.69 5.54
C HIS A 95 -14.62 6.63 7.08
N GLY A 96 -14.67 7.79 7.74
CA GLY A 96 -14.64 7.88 9.20
C GLY A 96 -13.27 7.69 9.84
N ILE A 97 -13.27 7.65 11.17
CA ILE A 97 -12.04 7.68 11.99
C ILE A 97 -11.10 6.47 11.79
N GLY A 98 -11.60 5.38 11.20
CA GLY A 98 -10.78 4.21 10.88
C GLY A 98 -9.60 4.51 9.96
N ALA A 99 -9.72 5.53 9.09
CA ALA A 99 -8.61 5.96 8.25
C ALA A 99 -7.41 6.48 9.08
N ALA A 100 -7.62 7.16 10.21
CA ALA A 100 -6.53 7.64 11.07
C ALA A 100 -5.71 6.48 11.68
N PHE A 101 -6.34 5.32 11.92
CA PHE A 101 -5.65 4.13 12.43
C PHE A 101 -4.72 3.47 11.40
N SER A 102 -4.82 3.81 10.11
CA SER A 102 -3.85 3.37 9.10
C SER A 102 -2.42 3.82 9.39
N ALA A 103 -2.23 4.88 10.20
CA ALA A 103 -0.91 5.30 10.66
C ALA A 103 -0.12 4.16 11.33
N LEU A 104 -0.81 3.22 12.00
CA LEU A 104 -0.17 2.03 12.57
C LEU A 104 0.35 1.10 11.47
N SER A 105 -0.45 0.85 10.43
CA SER A 105 -0.03 0.04 9.29
C SER A 105 1.15 0.67 8.56
N VAL A 106 1.09 1.99 8.33
CA VAL A 106 2.17 2.76 7.68
C VAL A 106 3.44 2.68 8.52
N PHE A 107 3.35 2.90 9.82
CA PHE A 107 4.50 2.81 10.72
C PHE A 107 5.17 1.44 10.67
N VAL A 108 4.39 0.36 10.68
CA VAL A 108 4.92 -1.01 10.60
C VAL A 108 5.53 -1.28 9.23
N VAL A 109 4.80 -1.04 8.14
CA VAL A 109 5.28 -1.36 6.79
C VAL A 109 6.48 -0.51 6.41
N GLN A 110 6.38 0.80 6.60
CA GLN A 110 7.46 1.73 6.25
C GLN A 110 8.65 1.57 7.19
N GLY A 111 8.44 1.35 8.49
CA GLY A 111 9.53 1.07 9.42
C GLY A 111 10.30 -0.20 9.06
N LEU A 112 9.61 -1.28 8.69
CA LEU A 112 10.25 -2.52 8.22
C LEU A 112 11.02 -2.30 6.90
N LEU A 113 10.44 -1.54 5.97
CA LEU A 113 11.10 -1.21 4.70
C LEU A 113 12.34 -0.35 4.90
N THR A 114 12.30 0.67 5.76
CA THR A 114 13.47 1.51 6.06
C THR A 114 14.58 0.70 6.73
N LEU A 115 14.23 -0.18 7.69
CA LEU A 115 15.21 -1.06 8.35
C LEU A 115 15.87 -2.06 7.37
N GLY A 116 15.10 -2.60 6.42
CA GLY A 116 15.59 -3.51 5.38
C GLY A 116 16.09 -2.81 4.11
N GLY A 117 15.98 -1.48 4.04
CA GLY A 117 16.06 -0.70 2.80
C GLY A 117 17.40 -0.85 2.09
N THR A 118 18.50 -0.83 2.84
CA THR A 118 19.85 -0.99 2.26
C THR A 118 20.05 -2.33 1.56
N SER A 119 19.45 -3.41 2.08
CA SER A 119 19.51 -4.74 1.46
C SER A 119 18.60 -4.83 0.23
N ILE A 120 17.44 -4.16 0.28
CA ILE A 120 16.50 -4.10 -0.84
C ILE A 120 17.09 -3.25 -1.98
N ASP A 121 17.77 -2.13 -1.68
CA ASP A 121 18.36 -1.22 -2.69
C ASP A 121 19.42 -1.94 -3.50
N ALA A 122 20.28 -2.71 -2.82
CA ALA A 122 21.32 -3.50 -3.46
C ALA A 122 20.78 -4.57 -4.44
N LEU A 123 19.52 -5.00 -4.27
CA LEU A 123 18.88 -6.01 -5.12
C LEU A 123 18.07 -5.42 -6.28
N LEU A 124 17.71 -4.13 -6.23
CA LEU A 124 16.81 -3.50 -7.19
C LEU A 124 17.55 -2.71 -8.26
N THR A 125 17.44 -3.14 -9.52
CA THR A 125 17.91 -2.36 -10.67
C THR A 125 16.92 -1.24 -11.02
N GLU A 126 17.38 -0.20 -11.74
CA GLU A 126 16.51 0.90 -12.22
C GLU A 126 15.28 0.40 -13.00
N ARG A 127 15.46 -0.68 -13.77
CA ARG A 127 14.36 -1.31 -14.52
C ARG A 127 13.32 -1.94 -13.59
N MET A 128 13.75 -2.61 -12.53
CA MET A 128 12.87 -3.20 -11.52
C MET A 128 12.08 -2.11 -10.80
N GLN A 129 12.74 -1.01 -10.42
CA GLN A 129 12.10 0.14 -9.78
C GLN A 129 11.03 0.77 -10.69
N THR A 130 11.32 0.92 -11.98
CA THR A 130 10.36 1.49 -12.96
C THR A 130 9.10 0.63 -13.10
N GLU A 131 9.26 -0.70 -13.21
CA GLU A 131 8.10 -1.60 -13.34
C GLU A 131 7.32 -1.74 -12.02
N MET A 132 7.99 -1.66 -10.87
CA MET A 132 7.33 -1.53 -9.56
C MET A 132 6.52 -0.24 -9.47
N PHE A 133 7.06 0.88 -9.97
CA PHE A 133 6.35 2.16 -10.00
C PHE A 133 5.09 2.09 -10.86
N ALA A 134 5.21 1.51 -12.06
CA ALA A 134 4.06 1.29 -12.94
C ALA A 134 2.99 0.39 -12.28
N THR A 135 3.41 -0.71 -11.64
CA THR A 135 2.51 -1.64 -10.93
C THR A 135 1.78 -0.97 -9.77
N GLY A 136 2.52 -0.22 -8.94
CA GLY A 136 1.93 0.56 -7.84
C GLY A 136 0.99 1.65 -8.32
N GLY A 137 1.29 2.31 -9.44
CA GLY A 137 0.38 3.27 -10.08
C GLY A 137 -0.97 2.67 -10.45
N PHE A 138 -0.99 1.44 -11.00
CA PHE A 138 -2.24 0.72 -11.26
C PHE A 138 -3.00 0.35 -9.99
N ALA A 139 -2.29 -0.03 -8.92
CA ALA A 139 -2.92 -0.27 -7.62
C ALA A 139 -3.58 1.00 -7.07
N VAL A 140 -2.90 2.15 -7.12
CA VAL A 140 -3.48 3.45 -6.72
C VAL A 140 -4.69 3.82 -7.58
N LEU A 141 -4.65 3.54 -8.89
CA LEU A 141 -5.80 3.73 -9.77
C LEU A 141 -6.99 2.85 -9.36
N ALA A 142 -6.76 1.59 -9.01
CA ALA A 142 -7.79 0.69 -8.49
C ALA A 142 -8.38 1.20 -7.16
N ILE A 143 -7.57 1.80 -6.29
CA ILE A 143 -8.05 2.46 -5.06
C ILE A 143 -8.96 3.63 -5.41
N GLY A 144 -8.55 4.50 -6.34
CA GLY A 144 -9.37 5.62 -6.81
C GLY A 144 -10.73 5.18 -7.37
N LEU A 145 -10.76 4.10 -8.16
CA LEU A 145 -12.01 3.53 -8.68
C LEU A 145 -12.93 2.99 -7.58
N ASN A 146 -12.35 2.39 -6.53
CA ASN A 146 -13.08 1.93 -5.35
C ASN A 146 -13.66 3.11 -4.53
N LEU A 147 -12.88 4.18 -4.38
CA LEU A 147 -13.30 5.40 -3.67
C LEU A 147 -14.46 6.10 -4.40
N LEU A 148 -14.40 6.15 -5.73
CA LEU A 148 -15.51 6.64 -6.58
C LEU A 148 -16.72 5.69 -6.60
N GLN A 149 -16.64 4.54 -5.93
CA GLN A 149 -17.68 3.51 -5.89
C GLN A 149 -18.08 2.95 -7.27
N LEU A 150 -17.21 3.09 -8.27
CA LEU A 150 -17.46 2.57 -9.62
C LEU A 150 -17.22 1.06 -9.71
N THR A 151 -16.30 0.54 -8.89
CA THR A 151 -15.95 -0.89 -8.85
C THR A 151 -15.69 -1.34 -7.41
N LYS A 152 -15.72 -2.64 -7.17
CA LYS A 152 -15.31 -3.27 -5.91
C LYS A 152 -14.14 -4.21 -6.18
N ILE A 153 -12.93 -3.68 -6.10
CA ILE A 153 -11.69 -4.46 -6.29
C ILE A 153 -11.14 -4.81 -4.91
N ARG A 154 -10.69 -6.05 -4.73
CA ARG A 154 -9.95 -6.48 -3.54
C ARG A 154 -8.53 -5.91 -3.58
N LEU A 155 -8.38 -4.70 -3.07
CA LEU A 155 -7.16 -3.92 -3.09
C LEU A 155 -6.02 -4.60 -2.32
N GLY A 156 -6.33 -5.30 -1.22
CA GLY A 156 -5.34 -6.01 -0.41
C GLY A 156 -4.71 -7.19 -1.15
N SER A 157 -5.49 -7.85 -2.01
CA SER A 157 -4.99 -8.93 -2.86
C SER A 157 -4.00 -8.43 -3.93
N LEU A 158 -3.95 -7.12 -4.22
CA LEU A 158 -2.98 -6.55 -5.15
C LEU A 158 -1.60 -6.30 -4.52
N ILE A 159 -1.45 -6.33 -3.20
CA ILE A 159 -0.15 -6.07 -2.53
C ILE A 159 0.99 -6.95 -3.10
N PRO A 160 0.83 -8.27 -3.28
CA PRO A 160 1.92 -9.11 -3.75
C PRO A 160 2.38 -8.78 -5.17
N SER A 161 1.58 -8.08 -5.97
CA SER A 161 1.99 -7.65 -7.31
C SER A 161 3.22 -6.76 -7.29
N LEU A 162 3.40 -5.95 -6.24
CA LEU A 162 4.58 -5.11 -6.06
C LEU A 162 5.87 -5.91 -5.86
N VAL A 163 5.77 -7.10 -5.28
CA VAL A 163 6.90 -8.02 -5.07
C VAL A 163 7.10 -8.91 -6.30
N VAL A 164 6.01 -9.27 -6.99
CA VAL A 164 6.10 -10.08 -8.22
C VAL A 164 6.71 -9.28 -9.38
N ALA A 165 6.43 -7.98 -9.49
CA ALA A 165 6.99 -7.13 -10.54
C ALA A 165 8.54 -7.20 -10.67
N PRO A 166 9.33 -6.98 -9.60
CA PRO A 166 10.79 -7.09 -9.68
C PRO A 166 11.25 -8.52 -10.00
N ILE A 167 10.56 -9.55 -9.51
CA ILE A 167 10.88 -10.96 -9.78
C ILE A 167 10.69 -11.29 -11.27
N VAL A 168 9.60 -10.80 -11.87
CA VAL A 168 9.34 -10.99 -13.30
C VAL A 168 10.41 -10.26 -14.13
N VAL A 169 10.82 -9.05 -13.75
CA VAL A 169 11.94 -8.37 -14.42
C VAL A 169 13.24 -9.16 -14.29
N TRP A 170 13.52 -9.76 -13.13
CA TRP A 170 14.74 -10.54 -12.93
C TRP A 170 14.80 -11.79 -13.82
N LEU A 171 13.64 -12.37 -14.17
CA LEU A 171 13.55 -13.52 -15.06
C LEU A 171 13.79 -13.18 -16.56
N PHE A 172 13.70 -11.89 -16.94
CA PHE A 172 13.69 -11.41 -18.34
C PHE A 172 14.77 -10.37 -18.65
#